data_AF-A0A2V7RFK7-F1
#
_entry.id   AF-A0A2V7RFK7-F1
#
_cell.length_a   1.000
_cell.length_b   1.000
_cell.length_c   1.000
_cell.angle_alpha   90.00
_cell.angle_beta   90.00
_cell.angle_gamma   90.00
#
_symmetry.space_group_name_H-M   'P 1'
#
loop_
_entity.id
_entity.type
_entity.pdbx_description
1 polymer ?
#
loop_
_entity_poly.entity_id
_entity_poly.type
_entity_poly.pdbx_seq_one_letter_code
_entity_poly.pdbx_strand_id
1 'polypeptide(L)'
;MLVATGQIPADCVRHVAAVGELALDGAIRPVRGVLPVARLIARDRTATLIVPPGNVHEAQLVGDARLAAPESLGELARQLRRRRLEVPDVVPKTDMVPLDGPDLREVIGQEAAKRALE
;
A
#
# COMPACT_ATOMS: atom_id res chain seq x y z
N MET A 1 -1.00 -13.66 14.66
CA MET A 1 -0.38 -13.91 15.99
C MET A 1 -0.79 -12.87 17.03
N LEU A 2 -0.52 -11.57 16.88
CA LEU A 2 -0.79 -10.55 17.93
C LEU A 2 -2.21 -10.55 18.52
N VAL A 3 -3.25 -10.77 17.71
CA VAL A 3 -4.63 -10.93 18.21
C VAL A 3 -4.80 -12.22 18.99
N ALA A 4 -4.31 -13.34 18.43
CA ALA A 4 -4.45 -14.68 19.00
C ALA A 4 -3.73 -14.82 20.35
N THR A 5 -2.59 -14.15 20.52
CA THR A 5 -1.81 -14.14 21.77
C THR A 5 -2.17 -12.96 22.69
N GLY A 6 -3.20 -12.17 22.35
CA GLY A 6 -3.78 -11.15 23.24
C GLY A 6 -3.00 -9.84 23.37
N GLN A 7 -1.97 -9.59 22.56
CA GLN A 7 -1.21 -8.33 22.62
C GLN A 7 -2.02 -7.14 22.07
N ILE A 8 -2.97 -7.40 21.16
CA ILE A 8 -3.90 -6.39 20.64
C ILE A 8 -5.35 -6.91 20.63
N PRO A 9 -6.36 -6.06 20.86
CA PRO A 9 -7.78 -6.44 20.77
C PRO A 9 -8.18 -6.90 19.36
N ALA A 10 -9.04 -7.92 19.23
CA ALA A 10 -9.44 -8.47 17.93
C ALA A 10 -10.20 -7.46 17.05
N ASP A 11 -10.96 -6.56 17.66
CA ASP A 11 -11.74 -5.54 16.96
C ASP A 11 -10.86 -4.46 16.32
N CYS A 12 -9.56 -4.34 16.67
CA CYS A 12 -8.67 -3.33 16.08
C CYS A 12 -8.27 -3.63 14.64
N VAL A 13 -8.45 -4.87 14.18
CA VAL A 13 -8.11 -5.30 12.82
C VAL A 13 -9.33 -5.53 11.93
N ARG A 14 -10.55 -5.25 12.41
CA ARG A 14 -11.80 -5.61 11.71
C ARG A 14 -11.93 -4.99 10.31
N HIS A 15 -11.40 -3.78 10.11
CA HIS A 15 -11.43 -3.05 8.84
C HIS A 15 -10.02 -2.74 8.36
N VAL A 16 -9.10 -3.70 8.55
CA VAL A 16 -7.69 -3.53 8.19
C VAL A 16 -7.28 -4.68 7.26
N ALA A 17 -6.71 -4.31 6.12
CA ALA A 17 -5.96 -5.22 5.27
C ALA A 17 -4.48 -4.86 5.39
N ALA A 18 -3.59 -5.84 5.32
CA ALA A 18 -2.15 -5.61 5.38
C ALA A 18 -1.44 -6.41 4.30
N VAL A 19 -0.45 -5.80 3.66
CA VAL A 19 0.40 -6.44 2.67
C VAL A 19 1.83 -5.98 2.89
N GLY A 20 2.81 -6.87 2.76
CA GLY A 20 4.20 -6.57 3.06
C GLY A 20 4.96 -7.80 3.55
N GLU A 21 6.28 -7.70 3.60
CA GLU A 21 7.15 -8.69 4.22
C GLU A 21 7.51 -8.26 5.65
N LEU A 22 7.62 -9.21 6.58
CA LEU A 22 8.02 -8.94 7.95
C LEU A 22 9.41 -9.52 8.21
N ALA A 23 10.36 -8.67 8.55
CA ALA A 23 11.69 -9.08 8.98
C ALA A 23 11.71 -9.47 10.47
N LEU A 24 12.74 -10.22 10.89
CA LEU A 24 12.89 -10.69 12.28
C LEU A 24 13.11 -9.55 13.28
N ASP A 25 13.67 -8.43 12.84
CA ASP A 25 13.81 -7.19 13.61
C ASP A 25 12.48 -6.41 13.74
N GLY A 26 11.42 -6.90 13.09
CA GLY A 26 10.11 -6.28 13.08
C GLY A 26 9.90 -5.24 11.98
N ALA A 27 10.89 -4.99 11.11
CA ALA A 27 10.74 -4.06 9.99
C ALA A 27 9.73 -4.58 8.95
N ILE A 28 8.90 -3.68 8.42
CA ILE A 28 7.93 -3.97 7.36
C ILE A 28 8.56 -3.61 6.01
N ARG A 29 8.81 -4.62 5.17
CA ARG A 29 9.55 -4.49 3.91
C ARG A 29 8.64 -4.44 2.69
N PRO A 30 9.04 -3.68 1.64
CA PRO A 30 8.28 -3.58 0.40
C PRO A 30 8.06 -4.92 -0.30
N VAL A 31 6.91 -5.05 -0.95
CA VAL A 31 6.58 -6.20 -1.81
C VAL A 31 6.17 -5.73 -3.20
N ARG A 32 6.23 -6.63 -4.18
CA ARG A 32 5.70 -6.38 -5.52
C ARG A 32 4.19 -6.59 -5.56
N GLY A 33 3.50 -5.83 -6.42
CA GLY A 33 2.07 -6.02 -6.66
C GLY A 33 1.17 -5.40 -5.58
N VAL A 34 1.59 -4.30 -4.96
CA VAL A 34 0.72 -3.57 -4.02
C VAL A 34 -0.45 -2.89 -4.74
N LEU A 35 -0.27 -2.46 -6.01
CA LEU A 35 -1.31 -1.78 -6.79
C LEU A 35 -2.62 -2.59 -6.95
N PRO A 36 -2.61 -3.85 -7.40
CA PRO A 36 -3.84 -4.64 -7.52
C PRO A 36 -4.50 -4.89 -6.14
N VAL A 37 -3.71 -5.02 -5.07
CA VAL A 37 -4.25 -5.14 -3.70
C VAL A 37 -4.94 -3.86 -3.28
N ALA A 38 -4.29 -2.70 -3.46
CA ALA A 38 -4.88 -1.38 -3.19
C ALA A 38 -6.18 -1.18 -3.97
N ARG A 39 -6.23 -1.58 -5.25
CA ARG A 39 -7.43 -1.48 -6.09
C ARG A 39 -8.58 -2.36 -5.60
N LEU A 40 -8.28 -3.54 -5.07
CA LEU A 40 -9.30 -4.41 -4.47
C LEU A 40 -9.84 -3.79 -3.17
N ILE A 41 -8.96 -3.34 -2.28
CA ILE A 41 -9.33 -2.80 -0.97
C ILE A 41 -10.09 -1.47 -1.09
N ALA A 42 -9.74 -0.61 -2.06
CA ALA A 42 -10.43 0.65 -2.30
C ALA A 42 -11.93 0.51 -2.61
N ARG A 43 -12.41 -0.69 -2.98
CA ARG A 43 -13.85 -0.97 -3.14
C ARG A 43 -14.61 -0.95 -1.82
N ASP A 44 -13.94 -1.20 -0.71
CA ASP A 44 -14.48 -1.09 0.64
C ASP A 44 -14.00 0.22 1.29
N ARG A 45 -14.90 1.21 1.34
CA ARG A 45 -14.60 2.52 1.93
C ARG A 45 -14.35 2.48 3.44
N THR A 46 -14.62 1.37 4.11
CA THR A 46 -14.35 1.21 5.54
C THR A 46 -12.95 0.67 5.81
N ALA A 47 -12.38 -0.06 4.85
CA ALA A 47 -11.10 -0.71 5.00
C ALA A 47 -9.92 0.27 4.91
N THR A 48 -8.90 0.05 5.75
CA THR A 48 -7.60 0.70 5.64
C THR A 48 -6.56 -0.34 5.22
N LEU A 49 -5.80 -0.05 4.17
CA LEU A 49 -4.70 -0.87 3.72
C LEU A 49 -3.39 -0.42 4.38
N ILE A 50 -2.78 -1.32 5.14
CA ILE A 50 -1.41 -1.18 5.65
C ILE A 50 -0.45 -1.62 4.54
N VAL A 51 0.45 -0.72 4.16
CA VAL A 51 1.53 -0.98 3.19
C VAL A 51 2.89 -0.65 3.79
N PRO A 52 3.98 -1.23 3.30
CA PRO A 52 5.33 -0.79 3.65
C PRO A 52 5.56 0.66 3.18
N PRO A 53 6.38 1.47 3.86
CA PRO A 53 6.69 2.84 3.42
C PRO A 53 7.16 2.92 1.96
N GLY A 54 7.99 1.96 1.51
CA GLY A 54 8.47 1.89 0.12
C GLY A 54 7.41 1.55 -0.92
N ASN A 55 6.19 1.17 -0.53
CA ASN A 55 5.07 0.90 -1.42
C ASN A 55 4.01 2.01 -1.44
N VAL A 56 4.15 3.04 -0.59
CA VAL A 56 3.15 4.11 -0.46
C VAL A 56 2.85 4.78 -1.79
N HIS A 57 3.89 5.12 -2.57
CA HIS A 57 3.73 5.80 -3.84
C HIS A 57 2.87 4.99 -4.83
N GLU A 58 3.14 3.69 -4.98
CA GLU A 58 2.37 2.81 -5.87
C GLU A 58 0.93 2.62 -5.37
N ALA A 59 0.74 2.47 -4.05
CA ALA A 59 -0.59 2.32 -3.47
C ALA A 59 -1.44 3.60 -3.60
N GLN A 60 -0.82 4.78 -3.49
CA GLN A 60 -1.48 6.09 -3.63
C GLN A 60 -2.01 6.36 -5.04
N LEU A 61 -1.51 5.64 -6.07
CA LEU A 61 -2.09 5.70 -7.42
C LEU A 61 -3.57 5.28 -7.44
N VAL A 62 -4.01 4.51 -6.44
CA VAL A 62 -5.42 4.20 -6.20
C VAL A 62 -6.00 5.28 -5.28
N GLY A 63 -6.46 6.40 -5.86
CA GLY A 63 -6.84 7.61 -5.12
C GLY A 63 -7.92 7.44 -4.03
N ASP A 64 -8.73 6.38 -4.10
CA ASP A 64 -9.78 6.09 -3.11
C ASP A 64 -9.30 5.17 -1.95
N ALA A 65 -8.08 4.65 -2.01
CA ALA A 65 -7.55 3.75 -0.99
C ALA A 65 -7.18 4.52 0.30
N ARG A 66 -7.73 4.10 1.44
CA ARG A 66 -7.25 4.54 2.75
C ARG A 66 -5.97 3.79 3.08
N LEU A 67 -4.88 4.51 3.30
CA LEU A 67 -3.56 3.92 3.52
C LEU A 67 -3.02 4.24 4.92
N ALA A 68 -2.26 3.31 5.47
CA ALA A 68 -1.33 3.56 6.56
C ALA A 68 0.02 2.90 6.24
N ALA A 69 1.12 3.49 6.67
CA ALA A 69 2.46 3.01 6.32
C ALA A 69 3.45 2.99 7.49
N PRO A 70 3.21 2.14 8.50
CA PRO A 70 4.15 1.97 9.61
C PRO A 70 5.47 1.34 9.13
N GLU A 71 6.59 1.75 9.73
CA GLU A 71 7.91 1.21 9.41
C GLU A 71 8.17 -0.16 10.06
N SER A 72 7.45 -0.46 11.15
CA SER A 72 7.64 -1.70 11.92
C SER A 72 6.33 -2.28 12.45
N LEU A 73 6.35 -3.58 12.77
CA LEU A 73 5.22 -4.27 13.41
C LEU A 73 4.90 -3.69 14.79
N GLY A 74 5.92 -3.27 15.56
CA GLY A 74 5.75 -2.64 16.86
C GLY A 74 5.00 -1.31 16.76
N GLU A 75 5.35 -0.51 15.75
CA GLU A 75 4.64 0.72 15.43
C GLU A 75 3.19 0.47 15.04
N LEU A 76 2.96 -0.46 14.09
CA LEU A 76 1.62 -0.86 13.68
C LEU A 76 0.76 -1.29 14.87
N ALA A 77 1.30 -2.15 15.74
CA ALA A 77 0.59 -2.62 16.93
C ALA A 77 0.23 -1.46 17.89
N ARG A 78 1.13 -0.50 18.07
CA ARG A 78 0.88 0.71 18.87
C ARG A 78 -0.24 1.55 18.25
N GLN A 79 -0.22 1.79 16.94
CA GLN A 79 -1.23 2.56 16.22
C GLN A 79 -2.62 1.88 16.30
N LEU A 80 -2.67 0.56 16.07
CA LEU A 80 -3.90 -0.24 16.18
C LEU A 80 -4.51 -0.20 17.57
N ARG A 81 -3.69 -0.34 18.63
CA ARG A 81 -4.15 -0.22 20.03
C ARG A 81 -4.75 1.14 20.34
N ARG A 82 -4.19 2.21 19.75
CA ARG A 82 -4.68 3.59 19.89
C ARG A 82 -5.91 3.90 19.02
N ARG A 83 -6.38 2.95 18.21
CA ARG A 83 -7.47 3.14 17.23
C ARG A 83 -7.20 4.28 16.25
N ARG A 84 -5.93 4.56 16.00
CA ARG A 84 -5.49 5.68 15.16
C ARG A 84 -4.30 5.22 14.34
N LEU A 85 -4.57 4.91 13.07
CA LEU A 85 -3.55 4.67 12.07
C LEU A 85 -3.07 6.01 11.51
N GLU A 86 -1.77 6.11 11.31
CA GLU A 86 -1.15 7.31 10.72
C GLU A 86 -1.27 7.23 9.20
N VAL A 87 -1.83 8.29 8.61
CA VAL A 87 -1.97 8.42 7.16
C VAL A 87 -0.62 8.86 6.62
N PRO A 88 -0.06 8.18 5.61
CA PRO A 88 1.21 8.59 5.04
C PRO A 88 1.07 9.94 4.36
N ASP A 89 2.14 10.72 4.35
CA ASP A 89 2.19 11.96 3.59
C ASP A 89 1.86 11.67 2.12
N VAL A 90 1.07 12.55 1.52
CA VAL A 90 0.83 12.52 0.08
C VAL A 90 2.17 12.88 -0.57
N VAL A 91 2.85 11.88 -1.13
CA VAL A 91 4.03 12.15 -1.94
C VAL A 91 3.50 12.85 -3.19
N PRO A 92 3.91 14.11 -3.48
CA PRO A 92 3.56 14.73 -4.74
C PRO A 92 3.90 13.77 -5.87
N LYS A 93 3.11 13.74 -6.94
CA LYS A 93 3.52 13.07 -8.17
C LYS A 93 4.85 13.71 -8.57
N THR A 94 5.98 13.10 -8.23
CA THR A 94 7.25 13.45 -8.85
C THR A 94 7.01 13.23 -10.33
N ASP A 95 7.04 14.32 -11.10
CA ASP A 95 7.03 14.27 -12.55
C ASP A 95 7.97 13.15 -12.96
N MET A 96 7.46 12.21 -13.74
CA MET A 96 8.30 11.13 -14.24
C MET A 96 9.49 11.79 -14.92
N VAL A 97 10.68 11.59 -14.36
CA VAL A 97 11.91 11.86 -15.10
C VAL A 97 11.75 11.04 -16.38
N PRO A 98 11.83 11.64 -17.58
CA PRO A 98 11.77 10.87 -18.81
C PRO A 98 12.85 9.80 -18.71
N LEU A 99 12.42 8.54 -18.63
CA LEU A 99 13.32 7.44 -18.89
C LEU A 99 13.66 7.59 -20.36
N ASP A 100 14.90 7.99 -20.66
CA ASP A 100 15.51 7.68 -21.95
C ASP A 100 15.65 6.15 -22.01
N GLY A 101 14.52 5.50 -22.30
CA GLY A 101 14.30 4.07 -22.31
C GLY A 101 13.81 3.62 -23.68
N PRO A 102 14.00 2.33 -24.01
CA PRO A 102 13.97 1.86 -25.39
C PRO A 102 12.60 2.04 -26.04
N ASP A 103 12.66 2.30 -27.35
CA ASP A 103 11.53 2.48 -28.27
C ASP A 103 10.46 1.37 -28.10
N LEU A 104 9.29 1.72 -27.55
CA LEU A 104 8.17 0.81 -27.26
C LEU A 104 7.36 0.41 -28.52
N ARG A 105 7.93 0.57 -29.71
CA ARG A 105 7.28 0.22 -31.00
C ARG A 105 6.98 -1.28 -31.17
N GLU A 106 7.47 -2.14 -30.29
CA GLU A 106 7.27 -3.61 -30.39
C GLU A 106 6.18 -4.17 -29.47
N VAL A 107 5.43 -3.34 -28.73
CA VAL A 107 4.30 -3.83 -27.92
C VAL A 107 3.08 -4.09 -28.83
N ILE A 108 3.05 -5.25 -29.44
CA ILE A 108 1.88 -5.76 -30.16
C ILE A 108 0.94 -6.42 -29.14
N GLY A 109 -0.28 -5.89 -28.99
CA GLY A 109 -1.37 -6.54 -28.24
C GLY A 109 -1.90 -5.83 -26.99
N GLN A 110 -1.48 -4.59 -26.70
CA GLN A 110 -2.00 -3.80 -25.56
C GLN A 110 -2.82 -2.60 -26.04
N GLU A 111 -4.00 -2.83 -26.64
CA GLU A 111 -4.90 -1.75 -27.10
C GLU A 111 -5.31 -0.77 -25.98
N ALA A 112 -5.34 -1.21 -24.72
CA ALA A 112 -5.71 -0.35 -23.59
C ALA A 112 -4.65 0.71 -23.26
N ALA A 113 -3.37 0.46 -23.60
CA ALA A 113 -2.28 1.40 -23.33
C ALA A 113 -2.29 2.59 -24.30
N LYS A 114 -2.88 2.44 -25.49
CA LYS A 114 -2.90 3.50 -26.52
C LYS A 114 -3.96 4.59 -26.26
N ARG A 115 -5.03 4.29 -25.51
CA ARG A 115 -6.14 5.24 -25.22
C ARG A 115 -5.92 6.15 -24.02
N ALA A 116 -4.86 5.96 -23.23
CA ALA A 116 -4.56 6.84 -22.10
C ALA A 116 -3.79 8.12 -22.50
N LEU A 117 -3.47 8.26 -23.79
CA LEU A 117 -2.69 9.36 -24.35
C LEU A 117 -3.41 10.06 -25.53
N GLU A 118 -4.74 10.03 -25.54
CA GLU A 118 -5.57 10.99 -26.29
C GLU A 118 -6.12 12.04 -25.32
#